data_AF-A0A2E5IF43-F1
#
_entry.id   AF-A0A2E5IF43-F1
#
_cell.length_a   1.000
_cell.length_b   1.000
_cell.length_c   1.000
_cell.angle_alpha   90.00
_cell.angle_beta   90.00
_cell.angle_gamma   90.00
#
_symmetry.space_group_name_H-M   'P 1'
#
loop_
_entity.id
_entity.type
_entity.pdbx_description
1 polymer ?
#
loop_
_entity_poly.entity_id
_entity_poly.type
_entity_poly.pdbx_seq_one_letter_code
_entity_poly.pdbx_strand_id
1 'polypeptide(L)'
;MSPMAAKTPKKKKGKRKRKMRLSLRQSKMSTTQDKYSDSLGWSTDVGRTLTDAPKPTGPETIKVQCEMCGSMLKIPKPKRSRYTVSCTYPECGHVMKFD
;
A
#
# COMPACT_ATOMS: atom_id res chain seq x y z
N MET A 1 80.71 44.64 -33.13
CA MET A 1 79.33 45.17 -33.11
C MET A 1 78.60 44.62 -31.88
N SER A 2 78.20 45.50 -30.96
CA SER A 2 77.41 45.16 -29.77
C SER A 2 75.95 44.84 -30.15
N PRO A 3 75.31 43.76 -29.67
CA PRO A 3 73.89 43.60 -29.88
C PRO A 3 73.08 44.43 -28.88
N MET A 4 72.19 45.26 -29.43
CA MET A 4 71.23 46.11 -28.74
C MET A 4 70.39 45.32 -27.71
N ALA A 5 70.28 45.87 -26.49
CA ALA A 5 69.39 45.35 -25.46
C ALA A 5 67.92 45.47 -25.90
N ALA A 6 67.28 44.34 -26.18
CA ALA A 6 65.85 44.30 -26.49
C ALA A 6 65.01 44.66 -25.27
N LYS A 7 64.05 45.57 -25.45
CA LYS A 7 63.08 46.00 -24.42
C LYS A 7 62.35 44.80 -23.82
N THR A 8 62.31 44.71 -22.49
CA THR A 8 61.65 43.62 -21.76
C THR A 8 60.15 43.52 -22.11
N PRO A 9 59.60 42.31 -22.33
CA PRO A 9 58.19 42.15 -22.68
C PRO A 9 57.30 42.57 -21.51
N LYS A 10 56.35 43.49 -21.77
CA LYS A 10 55.33 43.91 -20.80
C LYS A 10 54.52 42.70 -20.34
N LYS A 11 54.49 42.44 -19.03
CA LYS A 11 53.64 41.39 -18.42
C LYS A 11 52.18 41.59 -18.87
N LYS A 12 51.61 40.62 -19.59
CA LYS A 12 50.18 40.59 -19.90
C LYS A 12 49.41 40.61 -18.58
N LYS A 13 48.53 41.59 -18.38
CA LYS A 13 47.61 41.66 -17.23
C LYS A 13 46.82 40.35 -17.20
N GLY A 14 47.06 39.52 -16.18
CA GLY A 14 46.46 38.20 -16.07
C GLY A 14 44.93 38.27 -16.16
N LYS A 15 44.31 37.34 -16.90
CA LYS A 15 42.86 37.21 -16.95
C LYS A 15 42.35 37.04 -15.52
N ARG A 16 41.53 37.99 -15.03
CA ARG A 16 40.86 37.87 -13.72
C ARG A 16 40.05 36.57 -13.72
N LYS A 17 40.37 35.66 -12.80
CA LYS A 17 39.63 34.40 -12.63
C LYS A 17 38.16 34.75 -12.34
N ARG A 18 37.23 34.31 -13.20
CA ARG A 18 35.79 34.45 -12.94
C ARG A 18 35.48 33.67 -11.67
N LYS A 19 34.79 34.29 -10.71
CA LYS A 19 34.34 33.62 -9.49
C LYS A 19 33.30 32.58 -9.90
N MET A 20 33.62 31.29 -9.74
CA MET A 20 32.64 30.21 -9.84
C MET A 20 31.59 30.45 -8.75
N ARG A 21 30.35 30.81 -9.13
CA ARG A 21 29.23 30.67 -8.20
C ARG A 21 28.75 29.24 -8.33
N LEU A 22 29.20 28.40 -7.40
CA LEU A 22 28.73 27.04 -7.28
C LEU A 22 27.29 27.10 -6.73
N SER A 23 26.32 27.42 -7.59
CA SER A 23 24.93 27.08 -7.28
C SER A 23 24.77 25.59 -7.54
N LEU A 24 24.24 24.87 -6.56
CA LEU A 24 23.84 23.47 -6.75
C LEU A 24 22.75 23.43 -7.83
N ARG A 25 23.14 23.17 -9.08
CA ARG A 25 22.21 22.65 -10.09
C ARG A 25 21.94 21.20 -9.72
N GLN A 26 20.95 20.99 -8.86
CA GLN A 26 20.41 19.65 -8.62
C GLN A 26 19.56 19.27 -9.84
N SER A 27 20.11 18.42 -10.73
CA SER A 27 19.27 17.65 -11.65
C SER A 27 18.40 16.74 -10.81
N LYS A 28 17.07 16.84 -10.97
CA LYS A 28 16.11 15.97 -10.28
C LYS A 28 16.45 14.52 -10.60
N MET A 29 16.83 13.75 -9.58
CA MET A 29 17.03 12.31 -9.69
C MET A 29 15.74 11.65 -10.19
N SER A 30 15.82 10.86 -11.26
CA SER A 30 14.69 10.10 -11.78
C SER A 30 14.50 8.87 -10.89
N THR A 31 13.39 8.82 -10.16
CA THR A 31 13.04 7.73 -9.23
C THR A 31 13.01 6.34 -9.89
N THR A 32 13.03 6.25 -11.22
CA THR A 32 13.07 5.00 -11.96
C THR A 32 14.48 4.49 -12.27
N GLN A 33 15.48 5.37 -12.40
CA GLN A 33 16.84 4.98 -12.79
C GLN A 33 17.80 4.90 -11.60
N ASP A 34 17.53 5.64 -10.53
CA ASP A 34 18.35 5.70 -9.31
C ASP A 34 17.82 4.80 -8.17
N LYS A 35 17.01 3.78 -8.50
CA LYS A 35 16.69 2.72 -7.51
C LYS A 35 17.87 1.77 -7.45
N TYR A 36 18.82 2.09 -6.59
CA TYR A 36 19.87 1.17 -6.19
C TYR A 36 19.24 -0.09 -5.56
N SER A 37 19.18 -1.16 -6.35
CA SER A 37 18.66 -2.48 -5.94
C SER A 37 19.73 -3.57 -6.06
N ASP A 38 21.00 -3.20 -5.97
CA ASP A 38 22.14 -4.12 -6.18
C ASP A 38 22.90 -4.39 -4.89
N SER A 39 22.16 -4.75 -3.84
CA SER A 39 22.70 -5.32 -2.60
C SER A 39 21.62 -6.06 -1.80
N LEU A 40 20.89 -6.96 -2.47
CA LEU A 40 20.12 -7.99 -1.75
C LEU A 40 20.96 -9.27 -1.68
N GLY A 41 22.16 -9.14 -1.09
CA GLY A 41 23.16 -10.21 -0.94
C GLY A 41 23.12 -10.93 0.41
N TRP A 42 22.16 -10.58 1.28
CA TRP A 42 21.73 -11.46 2.35
C TRP A 42 20.28 -11.80 2.08
N SER A 43 19.96 -13.09 2.15
CA SER A 43 18.61 -13.64 2.02
C SER A 43 17.59 -12.74 2.66
N THR A 44 16.94 -11.91 1.84
CA THR A 44 15.56 -11.55 2.11
C THR A 44 14.78 -12.83 1.90
N ASP A 45 14.85 -13.73 2.88
CA ASP A 45 13.64 -14.42 3.31
C ASP A 45 12.65 -13.28 3.54
N VAL A 46 11.95 -12.93 2.46
CA VAL A 46 10.72 -12.16 2.46
C VAL A 46 9.79 -13.00 3.30
N GLY A 47 9.93 -12.79 4.61
CA GLY A 47 9.38 -13.64 5.65
C GLY A 47 7.97 -13.94 5.23
N ARG A 48 7.72 -15.23 4.97
CA ARG A 48 6.43 -15.80 4.60
C ARG A 48 5.37 -14.91 5.22
N THR A 49 4.74 -14.05 4.43
CA THR A 49 3.61 -13.29 4.96
C THR A 49 2.66 -14.39 5.38
N LEU A 50 2.56 -14.61 6.70
CA LEU A 50 1.60 -15.51 7.29
C LEU A 50 0.28 -14.86 6.91
N THR A 51 -0.18 -15.20 5.71
CA THR A 51 -1.45 -14.80 5.20
C THR A 51 -2.35 -15.67 6.04
N ASP A 52 -2.79 -15.11 7.17
CA ASP A 52 -3.72 -15.76 8.08
C ASP A 52 -4.79 -16.38 7.19
N ALA A 53 -4.83 -17.72 7.18
CA ALA A 53 -5.81 -18.44 6.39
C ALA A 53 -7.17 -17.83 6.72
N PRO A 54 -8.01 -17.53 5.71
CA PRO A 54 -9.23 -16.77 5.93
C PRO A 54 -10.00 -17.44 7.06
N LYS A 55 -10.15 -16.69 8.17
CA LYS A 55 -10.83 -17.20 9.36
C LYS A 55 -12.18 -17.74 8.89
N PRO A 56 -12.50 -19.02 9.15
CA PRO A 56 -13.73 -19.62 8.63
C PRO A 56 -14.87 -18.70 9.04
N THR A 57 -15.52 -18.09 8.06
CA THR A 57 -16.69 -17.26 8.30
C THR A 57 -17.68 -18.16 9.03
N GLY A 58 -17.95 -17.82 10.30
CA GLY A 58 -18.93 -18.55 11.08
C GLY A 58 -20.27 -18.59 10.33
N PRO A 59 -21.17 -19.52 10.67
CA PRO A 59 -22.47 -19.61 10.02
C PRO A 59 -23.16 -18.24 10.09
N GLU A 60 -23.38 -17.62 8.95
CA GLU A 60 -24.07 -16.33 8.86
C GLU A 60 -25.45 -16.47 9.49
N THR A 61 -25.72 -15.73 10.56
CA THR A 61 -27.02 -15.79 11.25
C THR A 61 -27.98 -14.80 10.62
N ILE A 62 -29.12 -15.29 10.13
CA ILE A 62 -30.22 -14.48 9.63
C ILE A 62 -31.14 -14.16 10.81
N LYS A 63 -31.55 -12.90 10.94
CA LYS A 63 -32.57 -12.48 11.90
C LYS A 63 -33.91 -12.46 11.20
N VAL A 64 -34.85 -13.30 11.63
CA VAL A 64 -36.21 -13.39 11.08
C VAL A 64 -37.20 -12.97 12.16
N GLN A 65 -38.15 -12.10 11.82
CA GLN A 65 -39.25 -11.72 12.70
C GLN A 65 -40.40 -12.72 12.55
N CYS A 66 -40.90 -13.24 13.67
CA CYS A 66 -42.13 -14.02 13.73
C CYS A 66 -43.36 -13.12 13.45
N GLU A 67 -44.22 -13.48 12.51
CA GLU A 67 -45.42 -12.69 12.17
C GLU A 67 -46.44 -12.61 13.32
N MET A 68 -46.65 -13.73 14.03
CA MET A 68 -47.64 -13.83 15.10
C MET A 68 -47.19 -13.20 16.42
N CYS A 69 -45.89 -13.26 16.70
CA CYS A 69 -45.34 -12.98 18.02
C CYS A 69 -44.31 -11.84 18.04
N GLY A 70 -43.93 -11.31 16.87
CA GLY A 70 -43.00 -10.20 16.72
C GLY A 70 -41.57 -10.47 17.20
N SER A 71 -41.28 -11.68 17.71
CA SER A 71 -39.97 -12.03 18.24
C SER A 71 -38.92 -12.12 17.14
N MET A 72 -37.70 -11.65 17.45
CA MET A 72 -36.55 -11.72 16.55
C MET A 72 -35.80 -13.03 16.74
N LEU A 73 -35.99 -13.96 15.81
CA LEU A 73 -35.34 -15.27 15.79
C LEU A 73 -33.95 -15.15 15.16
N LYS A 74 -32.92 -15.66 15.84
CA LYS A 74 -31.56 -15.80 15.29
C LYS A 74 -31.41 -17.20 14.72
N ILE A 75 -31.47 -17.33 13.39
CA ILE A 75 -31.47 -18.61 12.69
C ILE A 75 -30.17 -18.74 11.88
N PRO A 76 -29.46 -19.87 11.95
CA PRO A 76 -28.30 -20.10 11.09
C PRO A 76 -28.73 -20.16 9.61
N LYS A 77 -27.90 -19.63 8.70
CA LYS A 77 -28.19 -19.62 7.26
C LYS A 77 -28.61 -21.02 6.76
N PRO A 78 -29.84 -21.17 6.26
CA PRO A 78 -30.29 -22.41 5.67
C PRO A 78 -29.44 -22.75 4.44
N LYS A 79 -29.11 -24.04 4.28
CA LYS A 79 -28.36 -24.53 3.10
C LYS A 79 -29.23 -24.65 1.83
N ARG A 80 -30.55 -24.60 1.99
CA ARG A 80 -31.54 -24.77 0.92
C ARG A 80 -32.28 -23.44 0.73
N SER A 81 -32.72 -23.16 -0.50
CA SER A 81 -33.55 -21.98 -0.81
C SER A 81 -34.87 -22.00 -0.05
N ARG A 82 -35.50 -23.18 0.00
CA ARG A 82 -36.76 -23.44 0.70
C ARG A 82 -36.50 -23.94 2.11
N TYR A 83 -36.98 -23.22 3.11
CA TYR A 83 -36.83 -23.61 4.51
C TYR A 83 -38.00 -23.18 5.37
N THR A 84 -38.26 -23.96 6.40
CA THR A 84 -39.29 -23.69 7.41
C THR A 84 -38.63 -23.28 8.71
N VAL A 85 -39.14 -22.22 9.32
CA VAL A 85 -38.68 -21.70 10.61
C VAL A 85 -39.79 -21.88 11.63
N SER A 86 -39.54 -22.69 12.65
CA SER A 86 -40.40 -22.77 13.84
C SER A 86 -40.04 -21.66 14.83
N CYS A 87 -41.03 -20.96 15.36
CA CYS A 87 -40.81 -20.03 16.45
C CYS A 87 -40.27 -20.76 17.69
N THR A 88 -39.23 -20.24 18.32
CA THR A 88 -38.66 -20.78 19.57
C THR A 88 -39.54 -20.56 20.79
N TYR A 89 -40.56 -19.72 20.69
CA TYR A 89 -41.46 -19.45 21.80
C TYR A 89 -42.54 -20.54 21.89
N PRO A 90 -42.62 -21.30 23.01
CA PRO A 90 -43.48 -22.48 23.12
C PRO A 90 -44.98 -22.16 23.04
N GLU A 91 -45.37 -20.94 23.43
CA GLU A 91 -46.76 -20.48 23.36
C GLU A 91 -47.21 -20.16 21.93
N CYS A 92 -46.27 -19.84 21.02
CA CYS A 92 -46.61 -19.37 19.69
C CYS A 92 -46.67 -20.52 18.67
N GLY A 93 -45.73 -21.47 18.73
CA GLY A 93 -45.73 -22.69 17.88
C GLY A 93 -45.76 -22.46 16.36
N HIS A 94 -45.62 -21.21 15.90
CA HIS A 94 -45.88 -20.86 14.51
C HIS A 94 -44.74 -21.31 13.59
N VAL A 95 -45.11 -21.89 12.44
CA VAL A 95 -44.17 -22.38 11.43
C VAL A 95 -44.23 -21.47 10.21
N MET A 96 -43.22 -20.63 10.07
CA MET A 96 -43.03 -19.77 8.90
C MET A 96 -42.43 -20.59 7.75
N LYS A 97 -43.01 -20.53 6.55
CA LYS A 97 -42.47 -21.19 5.35
C LYS A 97 -41.90 -20.13 4.42
N PHE A 98 -40.61 -20.22 4.11
CA PHE A 98 -39.93 -19.37 3.13
C PHE A 98 -39.65 -20.22 1.87
N ASP A 99 -40.19 -19.79 0.73
CA ASP A 99 -39.96 -20.43 -0.59
C ASP A 99 -38.72 -19.88 -1.31
#